data_AF-J7LAU2-F1
#
_entry.id   AF-J7LAU2-F1
#
_cell.length_a   1.000
_cell.length_b   1.000
_cell.length_c   1.000
_cell.angle_alpha   90.00
_cell.angle_beta   90.00
_cell.angle_gamma   90.00
#
_symmetry.space_group_name_H-M   'P 1'
#
loop_
_entity.id
_entity.type
_entity.pdbx_description
1 polymer ?
#
loop_
_entity_poly.entity_id
_entity_poly.type
_entity_poly.pdbx_seq_one_letter_code
_entity_poly.pdbx_strand_id
1 'polypeptide(L)'
;MPTLLAPPDRRTSESGPFNTTRHLCAGVHVDEGFRDLVIREVCTAPRRRVAPSYGFDLVPVMHHAWLAAHLTAFLRLSLLSSVAVPFLFGHTVTTALMVGGFFLLHLLDRAVALSAKISRAEDPPTPRRGKKRRFHRRRPLRLPSTGDWRVREETLKLKRVGIAALIIAFLMLGLGFGSPAQAILAGRWGCAVLVVTVLVGIVRQIWLNGIQRKEALRPKRLSARATIVAEQQDHPCVVYRRPEHKGKEDEESSVFTLFGDESPFIGAGELIHQWNPPMTIQLLRPGSDDQPLSLREHRYPPFKPHELVDHLREAVDQLRGDDEDVRLPVNARDRVYVADSDLSDDRALLKGKIDKASMRRIIDSQDPNLYHFLEVSVPDAGTELMATVLLQVGLRGRTLSLVFAACALTRTPDHFRKGGEYGQSGKRAVLSAAFGSLTRLPREVTRLPRIVSYPWHLARRLVTRRPDPTLTPTRNVSIASRLSIREEKAQEWNKVQLDKILLLGHMKNIERRLLKATSDFLCSRGVDISEFDDRATQIINSGILNLGGQNHNSNVVGDGAHVENHAPQQNNGPRQNGNAA
;
A
#
# COMPACT_ATOMS: atom_id res chain seq x y z
N MET A 1 44.77 -26.46 -21.94
CA MET A 1 43.52 -26.80 -22.67
C MET A 1 42.34 -26.50 -21.77
N PRO A 2 41.25 -25.94 -22.31
CA PRO A 2 40.65 -24.73 -21.79
C PRO A 2 39.64 -24.96 -20.67
N THR A 3 39.73 -24.10 -19.67
CA THR A 3 38.69 -23.72 -18.71
C THR A 3 37.46 -23.25 -19.50
N LEU A 4 36.41 -24.06 -19.54
CA LEU A 4 35.12 -23.65 -20.09
C LEU A 4 34.47 -22.65 -19.12
N LEU A 5 34.76 -21.37 -19.35
CA LEU A 5 33.95 -20.25 -18.89
C LEU A 5 32.51 -20.47 -19.36
N ALA A 6 31.63 -20.85 -18.44
CA ALA A 6 30.20 -20.75 -18.66
C ALA A 6 29.84 -19.26 -18.85
N PRO A 7 28.95 -18.91 -19.78
CA PRO A 7 28.64 -17.52 -20.09
C PRO A 7 27.94 -16.83 -18.90
N PRO A 8 28.25 -15.55 -18.61
CA PRO A 8 27.59 -14.81 -17.55
C PRO A 8 26.26 -14.28 -18.10
N ASP A 9 25.27 -15.14 -18.27
CA ASP A 9 23.94 -14.67 -18.67
C ASP A 9 22.82 -15.54 -18.11
N ARG A 10 22.72 -15.50 -16.78
CA ARG A 10 21.50 -15.80 -16.03
C ARG A 10 21.45 -14.88 -14.82
N ARG A 11 20.84 -13.70 -14.97
CA ARG A 11 20.14 -13.05 -13.84
C ARG A 11 18.93 -13.93 -13.49
N THR A 12 19.18 -15.11 -12.95
CA THR A 12 18.14 -15.94 -12.36
C THR A 12 17.76 -15.30 -11.04
N SER A 13 16.65 -14.59 -11.08
CA SER A 13 15.67 -14.46 -10.00
C SER A 13 15.85 -15.50 -8.89
N GLU A 14 16.50 -15.14 -7.79
CA GLU A 14 16.41 -15.84 -6.50
C GLU A 14 15.02 -15.70 -5.86
N SER A 15 13.96 -15.45 -6.63
CA SER A 15 12.64 -15.21 -6.08
C SER A 15 11.89 -16.53 -5.90
N GLY A 16 12.25 -17.24 -4.83
CA GLY A 16 11.19 -17.84 -4.03
C GLY A 16 10.06 -16.80 -3.84
N PRO A 17 8.78 -17.20 -3.89
CA PRO A 17 7.69 -16.25 -3.97
C PRO A 17 7.67 -15.48 -2.65
N PHE A 18 7.95 -14.19 -2.78
CA PHE A 18 7.91 -13.19 -1.73
C PHE A 18 6.81 -13.50 -0.70
N ASN A 19 7.14 -13.56 0.59
CA ASN A 19 6.13 -13.84 1.62
C ASN A 19 4.98 -12.84 1.53
N THR A 20 5.28 -11.60 1.18
CA THR A 20 4.27 -10.58 0.89
C THR A 20 3.34 -10.95 -0.26
N THR A 21 3.83 -11.52 -1.36
CA THR A 21 2.95 -11.96 -2.47
C THR A 21 1.99 -13.03 -1.98
N ARG A 22 2.45 -13.98 -1.14
CA ARG A 22 1.60 -15.00 -0.51
C ARG A 22 0.54 -14.35 0.39
N HIS A 23 0.93 -13.39 1.22
CA HIS A 23 0.00 -12.70 2.13
C HIS A 23 -1.03 -11.85 1.37
N LEU A 24 -0.65 -11.14 0.31
CA LEU A 24 -1.59 -10.41 -0.54
C LEU A 24 -2.54 -11.36 -1.28
N CYS A 25 -2.03 -12.51 -1.78
CA CYS A 25 -2.86 -13.55 -2.38
C CYS A 25 -3.82 -14.19 -1.37
N ALA A 26 -3.44 -14.34 -0.11
CA ALA A 26 -4.34 -14.80 0.95
C ALA A 26 -5.36 -13.71 1.31
N GLY A 27 -4.91 -12.45 1.36
CA GLY A 27 -5.71 -11.27 1.69
C GLY A 27 -6.94 -11.12 0.80
N VAL A 28 -6.82 -11.35 -0.51
CA VAL A 28 -7.98 -11.27 -1.43
C VAL A 28 -9.06 -12.32 -1.19
N HIS A 29 -8.78 -13.43 -0.47
CA HIS A 29 -9.79 -14.42 -0.06
C HIS A 29 -10.46 -14.10 1.28
N VAL A 30 -9.81 -13.25 2.10
CA VAL A 30 -10.24 -12.93 3.47
C VAL A 30 -10.92 -11.55 3.51
N ASP A 31 -10.35 -10.55 2.84
CA ASP A 31 -10.89 -9.19 2.76
C ASP A 31 -11.49 -8.92 1.37
N GLU A 32 -12.82 -8.92 1.34
CA GLU A 32 -13.61 -8.57 0.15
C GLU A 32 -13.37 -7.12 -0.30
N GLY A 33 -13.14 -6.17 0.62
CA GLY A 33 -12.85 -4.78 0.25
C GLY A 33 -11.52 -4.66 -0.49
N PHE A 34 -10.48 -5.35 -0.01
CA PHE A 34 -9.20 -5.43 -0.71
C PHE A 34 -9.32 -6.12 -2.07
N ARG A 35 -10.04 -7.25 -2.16
CA ARG A 35 -10.29 -7.94 -3.43
C ARG A 35 -10.96 -7.03 -4.44
N ASP A 36 -12.02 -6.33 -4.04
CA ASP A 36 -12.79 -5.47 -4.93
C ASP A 36 -11.93 -4.27 -5.39
N LEU A 37 -11.05 -3.75 -4.52
CA LEU A 37 -10.05 -2.74 -4.86
C LEU A 37 -9.04 -3.25 -5.91
N VAL A 38 -8.48 -4.46 -5.74
CA VAL A 38 -7.58 -5.08 -6.75
C VAL A 38 -8.31 -5.28 -8.08
N ILE A 39 -9.57 -5.74 -8.07
CA ILE A 39 -10.34 -5.94 -9.30
C ILE A 39 -10.62 -4.60 -9.98
N ARG A 40 -11.05 -3.59 -9.23
CA ARG A 40 -11.46 -2.29 -9.77
C ARG A 40 -10.26 -1.49 -10.30
N GLU A 41 -9.21 -1.36 -9.50
CA GLU A 41 -8.08 -0.46 -9.77
C GLU A 41 -6.98 -1.11 -10.62
N VAL A 42 -6.84 -2.44 -10.59
CA VAL A 42 -5.77 -3.14 -11.34
C VAL A 42 -6.36 -3.97 -12.48
N CYS A 43 -7.31 -4.87 -12.19
CA CYS A 43 -7.77 -5.84 -13.17
C CYS A 43 -8.70 -5.25 -14.24
N THR A 44 -9.49 -4.22 -13.89
CA THR A 44 -10.54 -3.65 -14.75
C THR A 44 -10.33 -2.16 -15.06
N ALA A 45 -9.14 -1.63 -14.79
CA ALA A 45 -8.71 -0.28 -15.14
C ALA A 45 -7.68 -0.32 -16.31
N PRO A 46 -8.13 -0.55 -17.56
CA PRO A 46 -7.21 -0.70 -18.69
C PRO A 46 -6.41 0.57 -19.02
N ARG A 47 -6.98 1.75 -18.76
CA ARG A 47 -6.37 3.04 -19.12
C ARG A 47 -5.45 3.61 -18.05
N ARG A 48 -5.14 2.85 -17.00
CA ARG A 48 -4.20 3.24 -15.95
C ARG A 48 -3.01 2.30 -15.96
N ARG A 49 -1.81 2.88 -15.88
CA ARG A 49 -0.59 2.10 -15.64
C ARG A 49 -0.50 1.71 -14.18
N VAL A 50 0.11 0.56 -13.95
CA VAL A 50 0.31 0.04 -12.59
C VAL A 50 1.54 0.71 -11.98
N ALA A 51 1.46 1.03 -10.69
CA ALA A 51 2.63 1.40 -9.91
C ALA A 51 3.67 0.25 -9.89
N PRO A 52 4.96 0.57 -9.79
CA PRO A 52 5.99 -0.45 -9.67
C PRO A 52 5.81 -1.32 -8.42
N SER A 53 6.12 -2.60 -8.54
CA SER A 53 5.87 -3.58 -7.47
C SER A 53 7.15 -3.87 -6.69
N TYR A 54 7.24 -3.32 -5.48
CA TYR A 54 8.41 -3.49 -4.60
C TYR A 54 8.25 -4.70 -3.69
N GLY A 55 9.10 -5.72 -3.85
CA GLY A 55 9.11 -6.90 -2.99
C GLY A 55 7.84 -7.76 -3.06
N PHE A 56 7.03 -7.63 -4.13
CA PHE A 56 5.90 -8.51 -4.42
C PHE A 56 5.64 -8.60 -5.94
N ASP A 57 4.92 -9.63 -6.38
CA ASP A 57 4.46 -9.78 -7.76
C ASP A 57 2.94 -9.58 -7.83
N LEU A 58 2.48 -8.68 -8.67
CA LEU A 58 1.06 -8.32 -8.75
C LEU A 58 0.23 -9.36 -9.51
N VAL A 59 0.85 -10.06 -10.46
CA VAL A 59 0.16 -10.99 -11.35
C VAL A 59 -0.54 -12.14 -10.60
N PRO A 60 0.11 -12.84 -9.64
CA PRO A 60 -0.57 -13.83 -8.81
C PRO A 60 -1.73 -13.27 -7.99
N VAL A 61 -1.58 -12.05 -7.45
CA VAL A 61 -2.61 -11.40 -6.64
C VAL A 61 -3.86 -11.13 -7.48
N MET A 62 -3.69 -10.65 -8.72
CA MET A 62 -4.80 -10.48 -9.67
C MET A 62 -5.52 -11.81 -9.96
N HIS A 63 -4.77 -12.89 -10.17
CA HIS A 63 -5.34 -14.20 -10.43
C HIS A 63 -6.18 -14.69 -9.25
N HIS A 64 -5.63 -14.62 -8.04
CA HIS A 64 -6.33 -15.00 -6.82
C HIS A 64 -7.52 -14.08 -6.49
N ALA A 65 -7.48 -12.80 -6.87
CA ALA A 65 -8.59 -11.88 -6.70
C ALA A 65 -9.81 -12.31 -7.54
N TRP A 66 -9.59 -12.70 -8.80
CA TRP A 66 -10.66 -13.24 -9.65
C TRP A 66 -11.19 -14.57 -9.14
N LEU A 67 -10.30 -15.48 -8.72
CA LEU A 67 -10.70 -16.75 -8.11
C LEU A 67 -11.59 -16.52 -6.87
N ALA A 68 -11.18 -15.62 -5.97
CA ALA A 68 -11.96 -15.25 -4.79
C ALA A 68 -13.32 -14.65 -5.17
N ALA A 69 -13.36 -13.79 -6.20
CA ALA A 69 -14.61 -13.19 -6.68
C ALA A 69 -15.55 -14.23 -7.29
N HIS A 70 -15.03 -15.17 -8.09
CA HIS A 70 -15.80 -16.27 -8.67
C HIS A 70 -16.43 -17.16 -7.58
N LEU A 71 -15.67 -17.52 -6.54
CA LEU A 71 -16.20 -18.30 -5.41
C LEU A 71 -17.32 -17.57 -4.65
N THR A 72 -17.11 -16.29 -4.31
CA THR A 72 -18.13 -15.50 -3.61
C THR A 72 -19.37 -15.28 -4.50
N ALA A 73 -19.17 -15.04 -5.80
CA ALA A 73 -20.27 -14.88 -6.74
C ALA A 73 -21.09 -16.16 -6.88
N PHE A 74 -20.43 -17.32 -7.00
CA PHE A 74 -21.11 -18.62 -7.06
C PHE A 74 -21.99 -18.87 -5.82
N LEU A 75 -21.45 -18.63 -4.63
CA LEU A 75 -22.22 -18.75 -3.38
C LEU A 75 -23.44 -17.82 -3.38
N ARG A 76 -23.28 -16.54 -3.72
CA ARG A 76 -24.39 -15.57 -3.73
C ARG A 76 -25.43 -15.87 -4.80
N LEU A 77 -24.99 -16.34 -5.97
CA LEU A 77 -25.90 -16.81 -7.02
C LEU A 77 -26.67 -18.06 -6.57
N SER A 78 -26.06 -18.99 -5.83
CA SER A 78 -26.79 -20.12 -5.26
C SER A 78 -27.84 -19.69 -4.22
N LEU A 79 -27.54 -18.68 -3.40
CA LEU A 79 -28.49 -18.11 -2.45
C LEU A 79 -29.68 -17.48 -3.20
N LEU A 80 -29.40 -16.65 -4.20
CA LEU A 80 -30.44 -16.05 -5.05
C LEU A 80 -31.27 -17.10 -5.78
N SER A 81 -30.61 -18.11 -6.37
CA SER A 81 -31.28 -19.20 -7.08
C SER A 81 -32.21 -19.99 -6.16
N SER A 82 -31.85 -20.16 -4.88
CA SER A 82 -32.68 -20.89 -3.92
C SER A 82 -34.01 -20.20 -3.58
N VAL A 83 -34.13 -18.90 -3.90
CA VAL A 83 -35.38 -18.14 -3.77
C VAL A 83 -36.05 -17.95 -5.14
N ALA A 84 -35.27 -17.60 -6.16
CA ALA A 84 -35.78 -17.30 -7.49
C ALA A 84 -36.39 -18.52 -8.19
N VAL A 85 -35.76 -19.70 -8.06
CA VAL A 85 -36.26 -20.92 -8.72
C VAL A 85 -37.64 -21.33 -8.18
N PRO A 86 -37.85 -21.52 -6.86
CA PRO A 86 -39.18 -21.83 -6.35
C PRO A 86 -40.25 -20.79 -6.72
N PHE A 87 -39.87 -19.51 -6.81
CA PHE A 87 -40.78 -18.44 -7.22
C PHE A 87 -41.26 -18.61 -8.66
N LEU A 88 -40.33 -18.87 -9.58
CA LEU A 88 -40.64 -19.08 -10.99
C LEU A 88 -41.51 -20.32 -11.24
N PHE A 89 -41.40 -21.34 -10.38
CA PHE A 89 -42.25 -22.55 -10.44
C PHE A 89 -43.57 -22.42 -9.66
N GLY A 90 -43.91 -21.25 -9.12
CA GLY A 90 -45.17 -21.00 -8.43
C GLY A 90 -45.26 -21.56 -7.00
N HIS A 91 -44.14 -21.98 -6.41
CA HIS A 91 -44.08 -22.47 -5.02
C HIS A 91 -43.99 -21.32 -4.02
N THR A 92 -45.10 -20.58 -3.85
CA THR A 92 -45.16 -19.35 -3.04
C THR A 92 -44.88 -19.54 -1.55
N VAL A 93 -45.23 -20.69 -0.96
CA VAL A 93 -44.90 -20.95 0.45
C VAL A 93 -43.42 -21.29 0.60
N THR A 94 -42.86 -22.07 -0.31
CA THR A 94 -41.41 -22.35 -0.34
C THR A 94 -40.57 -21.07 -0.44
N THR A 95 -40.97 -20.12 -1.30
CA THR A 95 -40.25 -18.84 -1.43
C THR A 95 -40.37 -17.98 -0.18
N ALA A 96 -41.57 -17.86 0.39
CA ALA A 96 -41.78 -17.13 1.64
C ALA A 96 -40.94 -17.72 2.78
N LEU A 97 -40.85 -19.07 2.84
CA LEU A 97 -40.01 -19.76 3.81
C LEU A 97 -38.51 -19.45 3.60
N MET A 98 -38.01 -19.51 2.38
CA MET A 98 -36.60 -19.19 2.10
C MET A 98 -36.26 -17.72 2.39
N VAL A 99 -37.15 -16.79 2.01
CA VAL A 99 -36.99 -15.35 2.29
C VAL A 99 -37.00 -15.07 3.79
N GLY A 100 -37.93 -15.67 4.53
CA GLY A 100 -37.99 -15.56 5.99
C GLY A 100 -36.75 -16.13 6.68
N GLY A 101 -36.23 -17.27 6.19
CA GLY A 101 -34.96 -17.85 6.65
C GLY A 101 -33.75 -16.94 6.41
N PHE A 102 -33.65 -16.34 5.23
CA PHE A 102 -32.60 -15.35 4.93
C PHE A 102 -32.74 -14.08 5.75
N PHE A 103 -33.97 -13.62 6.02
CA PHE A 103 -34.18 -12.48 6.90
C PHE A 103 -33.76 -12.80 8.34
N LEU A 104 -34.04 -14.01 8.84
CA LEU A 104 -33.59 -14.45 10.15
C LEU A 104 -32.05 -14.46 10.25
N LEU A 105 -31.37 -14.93 9.21
CA LEU A 105 -29.91 -14.88 9.10
C LEU A 105 -29.40 -13.42 9.04
N HIS A 106 -30.09 -12.52 8.35
CA HIS A 106 -29.77 -11.09 8.36
C HIS A 106 -29.88 -10.49 9.76
N LEU A 107 -30.96 -10.80 10.49
CA LEU A 107 -31.14 -10.36 11.87
C LEU A 107 -30.07 -10.94 12.80
N LEU A 108 -29.65 -12.19 12.58
CA LEU A 108 -28.56 -12.80 13.34
C LEU A 108 -27.23 -12.07 13.16
N ASP A 109 -26.84 -11.74 11.92
CA ASP A 109 -25.62 -10.95 11.64
C ASP A 109 -25.70 -9.55 12.29
N ARG A 110 -26.87 -8.90 12.21
CA ARG A 110 -27.13 -7.61 12.88
C ARG A 110 -27.01 -7.72 14.40
N ALA A 111 -27.56 -8.77 15.00
CA ALA A 111 -27.50 -9.00 16.43
C ALA A 111 -26.06 -9.23 16.90
N VAL A 112 -25.27 -10.04 16.18
CA VAL A 112 -23.84 -10.27 16.47
C VAL A 112 -23.05 -8.97 16.35
N ALA A 113 -23.29 -8.16 15.31
CA ALA A 113 -22.62 -6.89 15.12
C ALA A 113 -22.94 -5.87 16.23
N LEU A 114 -24.19 -5.81 16.69
CA LEU A 114 -24.60 -4.95 17.82
C LEU A 114 -23.99 -5.43 19.14
N SER A 115 -24.00 -6.75 19.39
CA SER A 115 -23.40 -7.34 20.58
C SER A 115 -21.89 -7.04 20.67
N ALA A 116 -21.17 -7.16 19.55
CA ALA A 116 -19.74 -6.85 19.50
C ALA A 116 -19.43 -5.36 19.71
N LYS A 117 -20.35 -4.44 19.36
CA LYS A 117 -20.20 -3.00 19.67
C LYS A 117 -20.40 -2.72 21.16
N ILE A 118 -21.38 -3.39 21.76
CA ILE A 118 -21.67 -3.26 23.20
C ILE A 118 -20.47 -3.76 24.01
N SER A 119 -19.94 -4.94 23.69
CA SER A 119 -18.79 -5.50 24.42
C SER A 119 -17.54 -4.61 24.35
N ARG A 120 -17.28 -3.98 23.19
CA ARG A 120 -16.16 -3.04 23.03
C ARG A 120 -16.35 -1.71 23.76
N ALA A 121 -17.60 -1.31 24.00
CA ALA A 121 -17.91 -0.10 24.76
C ALA A 121 -17.81 -0.34 26.28
N GLU A 122 -17.97 -1.59 26.71
CA GLU A 122 -17.85 -2.00 28.12
C GLU A 122 -16.40 -2.23 28.57
N ASP A 123 -15.45 -2.47 27.66
CA ASP A 123 -14.02 -2.60 28.00
C ASP A 123 -13.44 -1.25 28.45
N PRO A 124 -13.12 -1.04 29.75
CA PRO A 124 -12.44 0.18 30.17
C PRO A 124 -10.99 0.17 29.64
N PRO A 125 -10.40 1.34 29.31
CA PRO A 125 -8.98 1.40 28.98
C PRO A 125 -8.18 0.82 30.14
N THR A 126 -7.45 -0.25 29.90
CA THR A 126 -6.65 -0.93 30.92
C THR A 126 -5.73 0.09 31.60
N PRO A 127 -5.82 0.31 32.92
CA PRO A 127 -4.89 1.19 33.59
C PRO A 127 -3.49 0.57 33.50
N ARG A 128 -2.53 1.34 32.95
CA ARG A 128 -1.10 1.03 33.02
C ARG A 128 -0.77 0.61 34.45
N ARG A 129 -0.12 -0.55 34.56
CA ARG A 129 0.18 -1.31 35.78
C ARG A 129 1.04 -0.49 36.76
N GLY A 130 0.43 0.48 37.43
CA GLY A 130 0.99 1.22 38.56
C GLY A 130 0.42 0.65 39.85
N LYS A 131 1.25 -0.04 40.64
CA LYS A 131 0.94 -0.54 41.98
C LYS A 131 0.29 0.57 42.83
N LYS A 132 -1.01 0.51 43.13
CA LYS A 132 -1.58 1.25 44.29
C LYS A 132 -2.69 0.47 45.00
N ARG A 133 -2.32 0.04 46.22
CA ARG A 133 -3.03 -0.04 47.50
C ARG A 133 -4.57 -0.11 47.46
N ARG A 134 -5.09 -1.22 48.02
CA ARG A 134 -6.48 -1.43 48.41
C ARG A 134 -6.92 -0.33 49.39
N PHE A 135 -7.81 0.56 48.95
CA PHE A 135 -8.69 1.32 49.82
C PHE A 135 -10.12 0.90 49.52
N HIS A 136 -10.81 0.33 50.50
CA HIS A 136 -12.25 0.13 50.47
C HIS A 136 -12.93 1.52 50.52
N ARG A 137 -13.35 2.05 49.36
CA ARG A 137 -14.24 3.21 49.28
C ARG A 137 -15.57 2.81 48.67
N ARG A 138 -16.64 3.19 49.38
CA ARG A 138 -18.05 3.05 48.98
C ARG A 138 -18.26 3.61 47.57
N ARG A 139 -19.01 2.90 46.73
CA ARG A 139 -19.35 3.31 45.36
C ARG A 139 -20.21 4.58 45.42
N PRO A 140 -19.76 5.75 44.92
CA PRO A 140 -20.68 6.86 44.74
C PRO A 140 -21.68 6.53 43.62
N LEU A 141 -22.92 6.99 43.76
CA LEU A 141 -23.93 7.00 42.70
C LEU A 141 -23.37 7.78 41.51
N ARG A 142 -22.98 7.08 40.44
CA ARG A 142 -22.54 7.70 39.18
C ARG A 142 -23.76 8.21 38.42
N LEU A 143 -23.75 9.50 38.07
CA LEU A 143 -24.65 10.06 37.06
C LEU A 143 -24.35 9.37 35.71
N PRO A 144 -25.37 9.01 34.92
CA PRO A 144 -25.17 8.35 33.63
C PRO A 144 -24.38 9.26 32.69
N SER A 145 -23.24 8.78 32.22
CA SER A 145 -22.45 9.46 31.20
C SER A 145 -23.12 9.34 29.83
N THR A 146 -22.71 10.16 28.87
CA THR A 146 -23.16 10.04 27.46
C THR A 146 -22.88 8.65 26.86
N GLY A 147 -21.85 7.94 27.35
CA GLY A 147 -21.55 6.56 26.99
C GLY A 147 -22.62 5.57 27.45
N ASP A 148 -23.17 5.75 28.66
CA ASP A 148 -24.21 4.87 29.23
C ASP A 148 -25.53 4.97 28.45
N TRP A 149 -25.87 6.18 27.98
CA TRP A 149 -27.01 6.40 27.08
C TRP A 149 -26.85 5.69 25.74
N ARG A 150 -25.64 5.72 25.17
CA ARG A 150 -25.33 5.04 23.90
C ARG A 150 -25.44 3.52 24.02
N VAL A 151 -24.91 2.94 25.10
CA VAL A 151 -25.02 1.50 25.38
C VAL A 151 -26.49 1.10 25.59
N ARG A 152 -27.27 1.92 26.29
CA ARG A 152 -28.70 1.70 26.49
C ARG A 152 -29.50 1.75 25.17
N GLU A 153 -29.14 2.64 24.24
CA GLU A 153 -29.78 2.70 22.93
C GLU A 153 -29.47 1.45 22.08
N GLU A 154 -28.20 1.02 22.05
CA GLU A 154 -27.78 -0.16 21.29
C GLU A 154 -28.37 -1.46 21.85
N THR A 155 -28.53 -1.58 23.17
CA THR A 155 -29.22 -2.73 23.80
C THR A 155 -30.72 -2.76 23.48
N LEU A 156 -31.38 -1.60 23.39
CA LEU A 156 -32.78 -1.53 22.92
C LEU A 156 -32.92 -1.96 21.45
N LYS A 157 -31.98 -1.57 20.57
CA LYS A 157 -31.93 -2.03 19.18
C LYS A 157 -31.77 -3.56 19.12
N LEU A 158 -30.89 -4.14 19.94
CA LEU A 158 -30.71 -5.59 20.01
C LEU A 158 -32.00 -6.32 20.45
N LYS A 159 -32.73 -5.80 21.45
CA LYS A 159 -34.04 -6.35 21.85
C LYS A 159 -35.07 -6.30 20.72
N ARG A 160 -35.15 -5.20 19.98
CA ARG A 160 -36.06 -5.07 18.82
C ARG A 160 -35.73 -6.08 17.72
N VAL A 161 -34.44 -6.29 17.43
CA VAL A 161 -33.98 -7.32 16.47
C VAL A 161 -34.41 -8.72 16.93
N GLY A 162 -34.29 -9.02 18.22
CA GLY A 162 -34.75 -10.30 18.79
C GLY A 162 -36.26 -10.50 18.69
N ILE A 163 -37.06 -9.48 18.97
CA ILE A 163 -38.53 -9.53 18.84
C ILE A 163 -38.93 -9.76 17.37
N ALA A 164 -38.32 -9.03 16.43
CA ALA A 164 -38.58 -9.21 15.01
C ALA A 164 -38.22 -10.64 14.53
N ALA A 165 -37.12 -11.20 15.03
CA ALA A 165 -36.71 -12.57 14.73
C ALA A 165 -37.75 -13.60 15.20
N LEU A 166 -38.30 -13.43 16.41
CA LEU A 166 -39.34 -14.30 16.96
C LEU A 166 -40.65 -14.23 16.15
N ILE A 167 -41.09 -13.03 15.76
CA ILE A 167 -42.30 -12.84 14.94
C ILE A 167 -42.16 -13.58 13.61
N ILE A 168 -41.01 -13.44 12.94
CA ILE A 168 -40.76 -14.07 11.65
C ILE A 168 -40.65 -15.59 11.80
N ALA A 169 -39.99 -16.09 12.84
CA ALA A 169 -39.95 -17.53 13.13
C ALA A 169 -41.34 -18.12 13.37
N PHE A 170 -42.24 -17.39 14.06
CA PHE A 170 -43.62 -17.83 14.27
C PHE A 170 -44.44 -17.84 12.97
N LEU A 171 -44.31 -16.80 12.14
CA LEU A 171 -44.93 -16.74 10.81
C LEU A 171 -44.47 -17.88 9.89
N MET A 172 -43.16 -18.15 9.88
CA MET A 172 -42.55 -19.27 9.15
C MET A 172 -43.12 -20.61 9.60
N LEU A 173 -43.28 -20.81 10.91
CA LEU A 173 -43.82 -22.04 11.47
C LEU A 173 -45.27 -22.26 11.03
N GLY A 174 -46.11 -21.22 11.10
CA GLY A 174 -47.50 -21.29 10.63
C GLY A 174 -47.62 -21.61 9.13
N LEU A 175 -46.82 -20.94 8.29
CA LEU A 175 -46.77 -21.20 6.85
C LEU A 175 -46.30 -22.63 6.52
N GLY A 176 -45.34 -23.15 7.29
CA GLY A 176 -44.84 -24.51 7.16
C GLY A 176 -45.90 -25.58 7.46
N PHE A 177 -46.67 -25.40 8.54
CA PHE A 177 -47.77 -26.32 8.88
C PHE A 177 -48.92 -26.30 7.87
N GLY A 178 -49.18 -25.15 7.25
CA GLY A 178 -50.25 -25.02 6.24
C GLY A 178 -49.98 -25.76 4.92
N SER A 179 -48.72 -26.08 4.61
CA SER A 179 -48.37 -26.77 3.36
C SER A 179 -47.12 -27.66 3.52
N PRO A 180 -47.26 -28.88 4.08
CA PRO A 180 -46.11 -29.73 4.44
C PRO A 180 -45.24 -30.09 3.23
N ALA A 181 -45.83 -30.29 2.05
CA ALA A 181 -45.08 -30.58 0.82
C ALA A 181 -44.15 -29.42 0.41
N GLN A 182 -44.62 -28.17 0.49
CA GLN A 182 -43.81 -26.98 0.16
C GLN A 182 -42.78 -26.68 1.25
N ALA A 183 -43.07 -27.03 2.51
CA ALA A 183 -42.12 -26.95 3.62
C ALA A 183 -40.96 -27.95 3.46
N ILE A 184 -41.23 -29.19 3.06
CA ILE A 184 -40.18 -30.19 2.75
C ILE A 184 -39.32 -29.69 1.59
N LEU A 185 -39.92 -29.11 0.55
CA LEU A 185 -39.18 -28.52 -0.57
C LEU A 185 -38.26 -27.38 -0.11
N ALA A 186 -38.74 -26.49 0.77
CA ALA A 186 -37.93 -25.43 1.37
C ALA A 186 -36.75 -26.00 2.17
N GLY A 187 -36.98 -27.07 2.95
CA GLY A 187 -35.92 -27.78 3.67
C GLY A 187 -34.83 -28.32 2.74
N ARG A 188 -35.21 -28.89 1.58
CA ARG A 188 -34.24 -29.38 0.57
C ARG A 188 -33.39 -28.25 -0.01
N TRP A 189 -33.99 -27.09 -0.31
CA TRP A 189 -33.26 -25.90 -0.75
C TRP A 189 -32.32 -25.36 0.34
N GLY A 190 -32.78 -25.31 1.58
CA GLY A 190 -31.95 -24.96 2.74
C GLY A 190 -30.73 -25.88 2.87
N CYS A 191 -30.93 -27.20 2.80
CA CYS A 191 -29.85 -28.18 2.80
C CYS A 191 -28.88 -27.98 1.62
N ALA A 192 -29.38 -27.73 0.41
CA ALA A 192 -28.54 -27.47 -0.75
C ALA A 192 -27.67 -26.22 -0.56
N VAL A 193 -28.24 -25.13 -0.02
CA VAL A 193 -27.49 -23.92 0.34
C VAL A 193 -26.39 -24.23 1.35
N LEU A 194 -26.70 -24.98 2.41
CA LEU A 194 -25.71 -25.37 3.43
C LEU A 194 -24.57 -26.18 2.80
N VAL A 195 -24.87 -27.15 1.95
CA VAL A 195 -23.86 -27.94 1.22
C VAL A 195 -22.98 -27.04 0.35
N VAL A 196 -23.55 -26.12 -0.42
CA VAL A 196 -22.78 -25.18 -1.23
C VAL A 196 -21.87 -24.30 -0.38
N THR A 197 -22.35 -23.81 0.77
CA THR A 197 -21.55 -22.97 1.67
C THR A 197 -20.35 -23.73 2.26
N VAL A 198 -20.54 -25.01 2.59
CA VAL A 198 -19.49 -25.91 3.05
C VAL A 198 -18.47 -26.15 1.94
N LEU A 199 -18.92 -26.49 0.73
CA LEU A 199 -18.05 -26.71 -0.43
C LEU A 199 -17.23 -25.47 -0.79
N VAL A 200 -17.85 -24.29 -0.80
CA VAL A 200 -17.14 -23.01 -1.04
C VAL A 200 -16.10 -22.74 0.05
N GLY A 201 -16.40 -23.06 1.31
CA GLY A 201 -15.45 -22.99 2.43
C GLY A 201 -14.25 -23.92 2.24
N ILE A 202 -14.51 -25.17 1.83
CA ILE A 202 -13.48 -26.17 1.52
C ILE A 202 -12.58 -25.70 0.38
N VAL A 203 -13.16 -25.28 -0.76
CA VAL A 203 -12.39 -24.83 -1.92
C VAL A 203 -11.54 -23.61 -1.58
N ARG A 204 -12.10 -22.64 -0.84
CA ARG A 204 -11.36 -21.47 -0.35
C ARG A 204 -10.14 -21.90 0.49
N GLN A 205 -10.33 -22.83 1.42
CA GLN A 205 -9.22 -23.32 2.26
C GLN A 205 -8.18 -24.11 1.47
N ILE A 206 -8.59 -24.91 0.48
CA ILE A 206 -7.68 -25.63 -0.42
C ILE A 206 -6.80 -24.63 -1.18
N TRP A 207 -7.38 -23.55 -1.71
CA TRP A 207 -6.62 -22.52 -2.41
C TRP A 207 -5.67 -21.75 -1.47
N LEU A 208 -6.11 -21.41 -0.25
CA LEU A 208 -5.25 -20.79 0.76
C LEU A 208 -4.04 -21.70 1.11
N ASN A 209 -4.29 -22.99 1.35
CA ASN A 209 -3.23 -23.97 1.56
C ASN A 209 -2.29 -24.09 0.33
N GLY A 210 -2.86 -24.00 -0.88
CA GLY A 210 -2.10 -24.01 -2.13
C GLY A 210 -1.15 -22.81 -2.27
N ILE A 211 -1.55 -21.62 -1.84
CA ILE A 211 -0.71 -20.41 -1.85
C ILE A 211 0.52 -20.59 -0.97
N GLN A 212 0.43 -21.34 0.13
CA GLN A 212 1.56 -21.60 1.03
C GLN A 212 2.48 -22.71 0.56
N ARG A 213 1.95 -23.72 -0.15
CA ARG A 213 2.75 -24.88 -0.57
C ARG A 213 3.46 -24.68 -1.90
N LYS A 214 2.92 -23.86 -2.79
CA LYS A 214 3.50 -23.66 -4.13
C LYS A 214 4.80 -22.88 -4.06
N GLU A 215 5.81 -23.35 -4.78
CA GLU A 215 7.05 -22.63 -5.04
C GLU A 215 6.87 -21.50 -6.05
N ALA A 216 5.92 -21.61 -6.99
CA ALA A 216 5.62 -20.53 -7.92
C ALA A 216 4.13 -20.21 -7.90
N LEU A 217 3.79 -18.94 -7.68
CA LEU A 217 2.41 -18.45 -7.66
C LEU A 217 1.94 -17.93 -9.01
N ARG A 218 2.84 -17.66 -9.96
CA ARG A 218 2.47 -17.20 -11.30
C ARG A 218 1.63 -18.27 -12.02
N PRO A 219 0.46 -17.92 -12.56
CA PRO A 219 -0.35 -18.86 -13.34
C PRO A 219 0.32 -19.15 -14.69
N LYS A 220 0.18 -20.38 -15.19
CA LYS A 220 0.77 -20.81 -16.48
C LYS A 220 0.22 -20.05 -17.69
N ARG A 221 -1.04 -19.60 -17.62
CA ARG A 221 -1.70 -18.83 -18.69
C ARG A 221 -2.07 -17.46 -18.15
N LEU A 222 -1.47 -16.42 -18.73
CA LEU A 222 -1.75 -15.04 -18.40
C LEU A 222 -2.94 -14.53 -19.22
N SER A 223 -3.82 -13.76 -18.58
CA SER A 223 -4.81 -12.97 -19.31
C SER A 223 -4.13 -11.81 -20.05
N ALA A 224 -4.78 -11.23 -21.06
CA ALA A 224 -4.24 -10.06 -21.78
C ALA A 224 -3.82 -8.94 -20.82
N ARG A 225 -4.71 -8.56 -19.87
CA ARG A 225 -4.38 -7.56 -18.84
C ARG A 225 -3.24 -8.01 -17.92
N ALA A 226 -3.21 -9.27 -17.51
CA ALA A 226 -2.12 -9.76 -16.65
C ALA A 226 -0.75 -9.73 -17.34
N THR A 227 -0.71 -9.92 -18.66
CA THR A 227 0.53 -9.80 -19.46
C THR A 227 1.01 -8.35 -19.49
N ILE A 228 0.09 -7.41 -19.75
CA ILE A 228 0.39 -5.97 -19.71
C ILE A 228 0.89 -5.56 -18.32
N VAL A 229 0.22 -6.00 -17.26
CA VAL A 229 0.64 -5.70 -15.88
C VAL A 229 2.01 -6.30 -15.56
N ALA A 230 2.31 -7.50 -16.05
CA ALA A 230 3.61 -8.15 -15.87
C ALA A 230 4.75 -7.34 -16.51
N GLU A 231 4.51 -6.71 -17.66
CA GLU A 231 5.48 -5.78 -18.27
C GLU A 231 5.55 -4.46 -17.52
N GLN A 232 4.41 -3.88 -17.15
CA GLN A 232 4.36 -2.54 -16.52
C GLN A 232 4.99 -2.51 -15.13
N GLN A 233 4.84 -3.56 -14.31
CA GLN A 233 5.35 -3.57 -12.93
C GLN A 233 6.88 -3.54 -12.83
N ASP A 234 7.58 -4.01 -13.87
CA ASP A 234 9.05 -4.07 -13.97
C ASP A 234 9.61 -3.04 -14.97
N HIS A 235 8.74 -2.17 -15.51
CA HIS A 235 9.13 -1.20 -16.52
C HIS A 235 9.95 -0.04 -15.89
N PRO A 236 11.08 0.39 -16.48
CA PRO A 236 11.91 1.47 -15.91
C PRO A 236 11.21 2.84 -15.89
N CYS A 237 10.33 3.11 -16.85
CA CYS A 237 9.54 4.35 -16.86
C CYS A 237 8.30 4.23 -15.97
N VAL A 238 8.21 5.15 -15.00
CA VAL A 238 7.11 5.29 -14.05
C VAL A 238 6.34 6.57 -14.39
N VAL A 239 5.02 6.46 -14.52
CA VAL A 239 4.17 7.61 -14.85
C VAL A 239 3.47 8.11 -13.60
N TYR A 240 3.80 9.32 -13.19
CA TYR A 240 3.17 9.98 -12.05
C TYR A 240 2.24 11.10 -12.50
N ARG A 241 1.36 11.53 -11.59
CA ARG A 241 0.43 12.64 -11.84
C ARG A 241 0.99 13.89 -11.17
N ARG A 242 1.11 15.00 -11.90
CA ARG A 242 1.39 16.30 -11.28
C ARG A 242 0.21 16.68 -10.36
N PRO A 243 0.46 17.25 -9.17
CA PRO A 243 -0.60 17.72 -8.29
C PRO A 243 -1.53 18.68 -9.03
N GLU A 244 -2.83 18.56 -8.79
CA GLU A 244 -3.79 19.55 -9.30
C GLU A 244 -3.58 20.86 -8.54
N HIS A 245 -3.67 21.99 -9.25
CA HIS A 245 -3.65 23.30 -8.61
C HIS A 245 -4.90 23.44 -7.75
N LYS A 246 -4.75 23.27 -6.43
CA LYS A 246 -5.81 23.58 -5.46
C LYS A 246 -5.85 25.10 -5.28
N GLY A 247 -7.05 25.67 -5.22
CA GLY A 247 -7.23 27.11 -5.02
C GLY A 247 -6.73 27.54 -3.63
N LYS A 248 -6.55 28.85 -3.44
CA LYS A 248 -5.97 29.48 -2.23
C LYS A 248 -6.71 29.17 -0.92
N GLU A 249 -7.92 28.62 -0.97
CA GLU A 249 -8.76 28.38 0.21
C GLU A 249 -8.37 27.09 0.97
N ASP A 250 -7.54 26.21 0.39
CA ASP A 250 -7.10 24.95 1.00
C ASP A 250 -5.67 25.01 1.59
N GLU A 251 -5.02 26.18 1.62
CA GLU A 251 -3.62 26.38 2.08
C GLU A 251 -3.48 26.41 3.63
N GLU A 252 -4.13 25.49 4.35
CA GLU A 252 -3.84 25.30 5.78
C GLU A 252 -2.53 24.53 5.98
N SER A 253 -1.45 25.27 6.24
CA SER A 253 -0.18 24.83 6.84
C SER A 253 0.44 23.51 6.32
N SER A 254 0.57 23.32 5.01
CA SER A 254 1.42 22.24 4.49
C SER A 254 2.89 22.56 4.75
N VAL A 255 3.58 21.71 5.52
CA VAL A 255 5.04 21.78 5.69
C VAL A 255 5.68 21.75 4.31
N PHE A 256 6.58 22.69 4.00
CA PHE A 256 7.29 22.70 2.72
C PHE A 256 8.12 21.41 2.58
N THR A 257 7.64 20.49 1.75
CA THR A 257 8.32 19.25 1.39
C THR A 257 8.69 19.32 -0.09
N LEU A 258 9.88 18.81 -0.44
CA LEU A 258 10.39 18.88 -1.82
C LEU A 258 9.44 18.22 -2.83
N PHE A 259 8.75 17.17 -2.39
CA PHE A 259 7.83 16.38 -3.21
C PHE A 259 6.35 16.68 -2.97
N GLY A 260 6.03 17.68 -2.14
CA GLY A 260 4.64 18.01 -1.76
C GLY A 260 4.00 16.99 -0.81
N ASP A 261 2.71 17.22 -0.51
CA ASP A 261 1.94 16.38 0.43
C ASP A 261 1.73 14.94 -0.08
N GLU A 262 1.59 14.77 -1.39
CA GLU A 262 1.46 13.46 -2.04
C GLU A 262 2.79 13.06 -2.68
N SER A 263 3.40 11.98 -2.19
CA SER A 263 4.66 11.48 -2.75
C SER A 263 4.48 11.00 -4.20
N PRO A 264 5.36 11.38 -5.14
CA PRO A 264 5.33 10.89 -6.51
C PRO A 264 5.79 9.42 -6.62
N PHE A 265 6.39 8.86 -5.56
CA PHE A 265 6.98 7.52 -5.53
C PHE A 265 5.97 6.42 -5.19
N ILE A 266 4.84 6.41 -5.89
CA ILE A 266 3.75 5.45 -5.67
C ILE A 266 4.29 4.02 -5.82
N GLY A 267 4.07 3.20 -4.81
CA GLY A 267 4.55 1.83 -4.68
C GLY A 267 5.75 1.68 -3.74
N ALA A 268 6.57 2.71 -3.57
CA ALA A 268 7.77 2.65 -2.74
C ALA A 268 7.46 2.72 -1.23
N GLY A 269 6.23 3.13 -0.88
CA GLY A 269 5.77 3.28 0.50
C GLY A 269 5.78 4.74 0.97
N GLU A 270 5.64 4.93 2.27
CA GLU A 270 5.59 6.24 2.89
C GLU A 270 6.96 6.93 2.79
N LEU A 271 7.01 8.20 2.36
CA LEU A 271 8.24 8.98 2.29
C LEU A 271 8.67 9.37 3.71
N ILE A 272 9.76 8.79 4.20
CA ILE A 272 10.24 8.94 5.58
C ILE A 272 11.33 9.99 5.69
N HIS A 273 12.24 10.04 4.72
CA HIS A 273 13.41 10.92 4.75
C HIS A 273 13.64 11.55 3.39
N GLN A 274 14.08 12.80 3.37
CA GLN A 274 14.48 13.51 2.16
C GLN A 274 15.53 14.57 2.51
N TRP A 275 16.38 14.92 1.55
CA TRP A 275 17.24 16.10 1.69
C TRP A 275 16.45 17.35 1.31
N ASN A 276 16.17 18.19 2.31
CA ASN A 276 15.45 19.44 2.13
C ASN A 276 16.25 20.60 2.74
N PRO A 277 16.83 21.51 1.91
CA PRO A 277 16.84 21.52 0.44
C PRO A 277 17.74 20.43 -0.19
N PRO A 278 17.69 20.22 -1.52
CA PRO A 278 18.63 19.36 -2.24
C PRO A 278 20.08 19.74 -2.01
N MET A 279 20.98 18.76 -2.03
CA MET A 279 22.41 19.02 -1.85
C MET A 279 23.00 19.55 -3.16
N THR A 280 23.45 20.80 -3.16
CA THR A 280 24.09 21.44 -4.33
C THR A 280 25.51 21.85 -4.00
N ILE A 281 26.50 21.34 -4.74
CA ILE A 281 27.90 21.72 -4.59
C ILE A 281 28.43 22.33 -5.89
N GLN A 282 29.37 23.26 -5.78
CA GLN A 282 30.06 23.79 -6.94
C GLN A 282 31.20 22.86 -7.35
N LEU A 283 31.40 22.66 -8.65
CA LEU A 283 32.49 21.84 -9.16
C LEU A 283 33.76 22.71 -9.29
N LEU A 284 34.51 22.77 -8.20
CA LEU A 284 35.76 23.52 -8.09
C LEU A 284 36.98 22.60 -8.26
N ARG A 285 38.06 23.15 -8.81
CA ARG A 285 39.38 22.52 -8.82
C ARG A 285 40.03 22.63 -7.43
N PRO A 286 40.81 21.62 -7.02
CA PRO A 286 41.64 21.69 -5.82
C PRO A 286 42.53 22.93 -5.85
N GLY A 287 42.52 23.70 -4.77
CA GLY A 287 43.26 24.96 -4.66
C GLY A 287 43.00 25.65 -3.33
N SER A 288 43.67 26.77 -3.08
CA SER A 288 43.42 27.59 -1.89
C SER A 288 42.15 28.44 -2.06
N ASP A 289 41.44 28.67 -0.94
CA ASP A 289 40.23 29.50 -0.90
C ASP A 289 40.44 30.96 -1.27
N ASP A 290 41.70 31.44 -1.21
CA ASP A 290 42.07 32.80 -1.58
C ASP A 290 42.10 33.05 -3.10
N GLN A 291 42.01 32.00 -3.93
CA GLN A 291 41.99 32.16 -5.38
C GLN A 291 40.60 32.60 -5.87
N PRO A 292 40.53 33.48 -6.89
CA PRO A 292 39.25 33.91 -7.44
C PRO A 292 38.49 32.72 -8.04
N LEU A 293 37.17 32.71 -7.81
CA LEU A 293 36.23 31.64 -8.20
C LEU A 293 36.39 31.23 -9.68
N SER A 294 36.60 32.20 -10.57
CA SER A 294 36.77 31.99 -12.01
C SER A 294 37.97 31.09 -12.38
N LEU A 295 39.02 31.09 -11.56
CA LEU A 295 40.20 30.25 -11.76
C LEU A 295 40.03 28.86 -11.17
N ARG A 296 39.22 28.70 -10.11
CA ARG A 296 38.96 27.40 -9.48
C ARG A 296 37.86 26.64 -10.20
N GLU A 297 36.81 27.29 -10.68
CA GLU A 297 35.71 26.57 -11.33
C GLU A 297 36.14 25.81 -12.59
N HIS A 298 35.57 24.62 -12.76
CA HIS A 298 35.73 23.84 -13.97
C HIS A 298 34.95 24.45 -15.14
N ARG A 299 35.65 24.85 -16.21
CA ARG A 299 35.00 25.44 -17.40
C ARG A 299 33.96 24.50 -18.04
N TYR A 300 34.24 23.21 -18.05
CA TYR A 300 33.35 22.15 -18.48
C TYR A 300 33.23 21.14 -17.34
N PRO A 301 32.06 20.49 -17.15
CA PRO A 301 31.91 19.48 -16.11
C PRO A 301 32.97 18.37 -16.31
N PRO A 302 33.71 17.98 -15.25
CA PRO A 302 34.82 17.04 -15.34
C PRO A 302 34.38 15.59 -15.65
N PHE A 303 33.08 15.31 -15.56
CA PHE A 303 32.47 14.02 -15.85
C PHE A 303 31.04 14.21 -16.36
N LYS A 304 30.47 13.15 -16.94
CA LYS A 304 29.05 13.10 -17.32
C LYS A 304 28.19 12.54 -16.18
N PRO A 305 26.92 12.96 -16.04
CA PRO A 305 26.07 12.49 -14.94
C PRO A 305 25.94 10.96 -14.87
N HIS A 306 25.85 10.28 -16.02
CA HIS A 306 25.74 8.81 -16.02
C HIS A 306 26.97 8.09 -15.47
N GLU A 307 28.16 8.69 -15.53
CA GLU A 307 29.38 8.08 -14.99
C GLU A 307 29.32 8.01 -13.46
N LEU A 308 28.83 9.09 -12.83
CA LEU A 308 28.59 9.11 -11.39
C LEU A 308 27.49 8.11 -11.02
N VAL A 309 26.36 8.09 -11.73
CA VAL A 309 25.30 7.11 -11.48
C VAL A 309 25.80 5.67 -11.61
N ASP A 310 26.59 5.36 -12.65
CA ASP A 310 27.17 4.03 -12.85
C ASP A 310 28.12 3.64 -11.70
N HIS A 311 28.95 4.57 -11.24
CA HIS A 311 29.83 4.36 -10.09
C HIS A 311 29.05 4.14 -8.78
N LEU A 312 28.01 4.93 -8.53
CA LEU A 312 27.17 4.77 -7.34
C LEU A 312 26.41 3.44 -7.35
N ARG A 313 25.93 3.00 -8.52
CA ARG A 313 25.29 1.68 -8.68
C ARG A 313 26.27 0.57 -8.31
N GLU A 314 27.49 0.61 -8.84
CA GLU A 314 28.52 -0.37 -8.54
C GLU A 314 28.90 -0.37 -7.06
N ALA A 315 29.07 0.81 -6.45
CA ALA A 315 29.40 0.95 -5.04
C ALA A 315 28.32 0.36 -4.12
N VAL A 316 27.04 0.45 -4.51
CA VAL A 316 25.92 -0.12 -3.76
C VAL A 316 25.77 -1.61 -4.02
N ASP A 317 25.96 -2.08 -5.26
CA ASP A 317 25.89 -3.49 -5.62
C ASP A 317 26.96 -4.32 -4.89
N GLN A 318 28.11 -3.72 -4.55
CA GLN A 318 29.14 -4.33 -3.70
C GLN A 318 28.61 -4.76 -2.32
N LEU A 319 27.62 -4.07 -1.74
CA LEU A 319 27.01 -4.44 -0.44
C LEU A 319 26.31 -5.80 -0.46
N ARG A 320 26.03 -6.34 -1.65
CA ARG A 320 25.42 -7.65 -1.83
C ARG A 320 26.45 -8.79 -1.78
N GLY A 321 27.72 -8.48 -2.07
CA GLY A 321 28.80 -9.46 -2.22
C GLY A 321 29.49 -9.88 -0.93
N ASP A 322 29.16 -9.22 0.19
CA ASP A 322 29.73 -9.52 1.51
C ASP A 322 29.25 -10.88 2.05
N ASP A 323 29.88 -11.34 3.14
CA ASP A 323 29.49 -12.57 3.85
C ASP A 323 28.02 -12.53 4.30
N GLU A 324 27.39 -13.71 4.42
CA GLU A 324 25.95 -13.84 4.63
C GLU A 324 25.42 -13.10 5.88
N ASP A 325 26.21 -13.02 6.94
CA ASP A 325 25.82 -12.35 8.19
C ASP A 325 25.91 -10.82 8.14
N VAL A 326 26.61 -10.25 7.15
CA VAL A 326 26.90 -8.81 7.04
C VAL A 326 26.31 -8.20 5.76
N ARG A 327 26.05 -9.01 4.73
CA ARG A 327 25.51 -8.54 3.46
C ARG A 327 24.16 -7.84 3.61
N LEU A 328 23.98 -6.78 2.83
CA LEU A 328 22.69 -6.17 2.62
C LEU A 328 22.15 -6.64 1.26
N PRO A 329 20.92 -7.21 1.19
CA PRO A 329 20.36 -7.74 -0.05
C PRO A 329 19.88 -6.63 -0.98
N VAL A 330 20.77 -5.72 -1.37
CA VAL A 330 20.44 -4.53 -2.14
C VAL A 330 20.12 -4.87 -3.59
N ASN A 331 19.16 -4.15 -4.16
CA ASN A 331 18.78 -4.22 -5.56
C ASN A 331 18.69 -2.80 -6.13
N ALA A 332 19.71 -2.42 -6.91
CA ALA A 332 19.81 -1.14 -7.58
C ALA A 332 19.20 -1.19 -8.99
N ARG A 333 18.38 -0.19 -9.34
CA ARG A 333 17.65 -0.09 -10.61
C ARG A 333 17.58 1.35 -11.09
N ASP A 334 17.60 1.55 -12.40
CA ASP A 334 17.31 2.85 -13.01
C ASP A 334 15.82 3.02 -13.19
N ARG A 335 15.31 4.18 -12.77
CA ARG A 335 13.92 4.55 -13.01
C ARG A 335 13.80 5.96 -13.53
N VAL A 336 12.90 6.14 -14.50
CA VAL A 336 12.61 7.44 -15.11
C VAL A 336 11.17 7.79 -14.77
N TYR A 337 11.00 8.82 -13.95
CA TYR A 337 9.70 9.37 -13.59
C TYR A 337 9.32 10.45 -14.59
N VAL A 338 8.14 10.28 -15.19
CA VAL A 338 7.60 11.20 -16.19
C VAL A 338 6.18 11.57 -15.80
N ALA A 339 5.83 12.84 -15.91
CA ALA A 339 4.47 13.26 -15.66
C ALA A 339 3.54 12.82 -16.79
N ASP A 340 2.33 12.44 -16.43
CA ASP A 340 1.26 12.07 -17.38
C ASP A 340 0.99 13.18 -18.43
N SER A 341 1.06 14.44 -18.02
CA SER A 341 0.89 15.60 -18.91
C SER A 341 1.89 15.58 -20.07
N ASP A 342 3.12 15.17 -19.81
CA ASP A 342 4.25 15.26 -20.74
C ASP A 342 4.26 14.06 -21.71
N LEU A 343 3.53 12.98 -21.37
CA LEU A 343 3.32 11.78 -22.20
C LEU A 343 2.05 11.85 -23.07
N SER A 344 1.42 13.03 -23.15
CA SER A 344 0.25 13.24 -24.00
C SER A 344 0.61 13.17 -25.49
N ASP A 345 1.79 13.67 -25.85
CA ASP A 345 2.24 13.81 -27.25
C ASP A 345 3.12 12.65 -27.71
N ASP A 346 4.16 12.28 -26.93
CA ASP A 346 5.05 11.15 -27.24
C ASP A 346 4.99 10.06 -26.16
N ARG A 347 4.72 8.82 -26.60
CA ARG A 347 4.68 7.62 -25.76
C ARG A 347 5.76 6.60 -26.13
N ALA A 348 6.79 7.00 -26.89
CA ALA A 348 7.90 6.14 -27.27
C ALA A 348 8.61 5.53 -26.05
N LEU A 349 8.77 6.30 -24.97
CA LEU A 349 9.38 5.84 -23.71
C LEU A 349 8.61 4.70 -23.03
N LEU A 350 7.32 4.53 -23.35
CA LEU A 350 6.48 3.48 -22.80
C LEU A 350 6.50 2.20 -23.64
N LYS A 351 7.08 2.24 -24.85
CA LYS A 351 7.11 1.13 -25.81
C LYS A 351 8.42 0.38 -25.67
N GLY A 352 8.33 -0.89 -25.25
CA GLY A 352 9.48 -1.79 -25.18
C GLY A 352 10.42 -1.49 -24.02
N LYS A 353 11.58 -2.16 -24.01
CA LYS A 353 12.59 -1.98 -22.96
C LYS A 353 13.50 -0.82 -23.30
N ILE A 354 13.85 -0.01 -22.30
CA ILE A 354 14.86 1.04 -22.44
C ILE A 354 16.24 0.37 -22.35
N ASP A 355 16.99 0.39 -23.45
CA ASP A 355 18.36 -0.11 -23.48
C ASP A 355 19.30 0.79 -22.65
N LYS A 356 20.42 0.22 -22.17
CA LYS A 356 21.40 0.91 -21.32
C LYS A 356 21.97 2.17 -22.00
N ALA A 357 22.23 2.13 -23.31
CA ALA A 357 22.72 3.30 -24.04
C ALA A 357 21.67 4.42 -24.09
N SER A 358 20.39 4.09 -24.27
CA SER A 358 19.28 5.04 -24.21
C SER A 358 19.10 5.60 -22.80
N MET A 359 19.24 4.77 -21.76
CA MET A 359 19.18 5.24 -20.37
C MET A 359 20.30 6.25 -20.07
N ARG A 360 21.54 5.96 -20.45
CA ARG A 360 22.67 6.91 -20.28
C ARG A 360 22.42 8.24 -20.99
N ARG A 361 21.82 8.22 -22.19
CA ARG A 361 21.42 9.45 -22.90
C ARG A 361 20.37 10.26 -22.15
N ILE A 362 19.39 9.61 -21.51
CA ILE A 362 18.37 10.27 -20.67
C ILE A 362 19.03 10.92 -19.44
N ILE A 363 19.96 10.20 -18.79
CA ILE A 363 20.68 10.70 -17.62
C ILE A 363 21.53 11.93 -17.97
N ASP A 364 22.18 11.92 -19.13
CA ASP A 364 23.06 12.99 -19.59
C ASP A 364 22.30 14.20 -20.14
N SER A 365 21.14 13.99 -20.79
CA SER A 365 20.37 15.09 -21.38
C SER A 365 19.74 16.00 -20.34
N GLN A 366 19.48 15.48 -19.12
CA GLN A 366 18.94 16.23 -17.99
C GLN A 366 17.62 16.96 -18.34
N ASP A 367 16.78 16.34 -19.17
CA ASP A 367 15.50 16.92 -19.62
C ASP A 367 14.61 17.27 -18.40
N PRO A 368 14.06 18.49 -18.32
CA PRO A 368 13.17 18.88 -17.22
C PRO A 368 11.92 18.00 -17.07
N ASN A 369 11.49 17.30 -18.12
CA ASN A 369 10.30 16.43 -18.07
C ASN A 369 10.65 14.98 -17.70
N LEU A 370 11.93 14.60 -17.69
CA LEU A 370 12.39 13.23 -17.43
C LEU A 370 13.27 13.19 -16.18
N TYR A 371 12.72 12.74 -15.07
CA TYR A 371 13.45 12.62 -13.81
C TYR A 371 14.03 11.22 -13.66
N HIS A 372 15.33 11.07 -13.89
CA HIS A 372 16.04 9.82 -13.59
C HIS A 372 16.37 9.75 -12.09
N PHE A 373 16.04 8.59 -11.49
CA PHE A 373 16.44 8.21 -10.15
C PHE A 373 17.19 6.88 -10.20
N LEU A 374 18.33 6.82 -9.53
CA LEU A 374 18.95 5.58 -9.09
C LEU A 374 18.16 5.08 -7.88
N GLU A 375 17.32 4.08 -8.11
CA GLU A 375 16.54 3.44 -7.07
C GLU A 375 17.32 2.30 -6.45
N VAL A 376 17.51 2.35 -5.15
CA VAL A 376 18.20 1.36 -4.34
C VAL A 376 17.20 0.78 -3.35
N SER A 377 16.90 -0.50 -3.48
CA SER A 377 15.85 -1.15 -2.69
C SER A 377 16.41 -2.29 -1.84
N VAL A 378 16.05 -2.35 -0.56
CA VAL A 378 16.51 -3.36 0.41
C VAL A 378 15.28 -4.09 0.96
N PRO A 379 15.05 -5.34 0.53
CA PRO A 379 14.05 -6.20 1.12
C PRO A 379 14.53 -6.76 2.45
N ASP A 380 13.63 -6.84 3.42
CA ASP A 380 13.88 -7.48 4.71
C ASP A 380 12.63 -8.29 5.16
N ALA A 381 12.79 -9.15 6.16
CA ALA A 381 11.76 -10.03 6.71
C ALA A 381 10.99 -10.83 5.64
N GLY A 382 11.72 -11.47 4.71
CA GLY A 382 11.11 -12.21 3.60
C GLY A 382 10.32 -11.32 2.64
N THR A 383 10.80 -10.09 2.45
CA THR A 383 10.27 -9.00 1.62
C THR A 383 9.02 -8.31 2.12
N GLU A 384 8.58 -8.58 3.36
CA GLU A 384 7.49 -7.86 4.02
C GLU A 384 7.84 -6.42 4.35
N LEU A 385 9.11 -6.15 4.61
CA LEU A 385 9.65 -4.82 4.81
C LEU A 385 10.47 -4.44 3.59
N MET A 386 10.33 -3.20 3.13
CA MET A 386 11.16 -2.65 2.05
C MET A 386 11.63 -1.26 2.44
N ALA A 387 12.94 -1.05 2.46
CA ALA A 387 13.52 0.29 2.42
C ALA A 387 13.87 0.62 0.97
N THR A 388 13.39 1.74 0.45
CA THR A 388 13.71 2.19 -0.90
C THR A 388 14.33 3.58 -0.82
N VAL A 389 15.54 3.73 -1.32
CA VAL A 389 16.23 5.01 -1.46
C VAL A 389 16.24 5.39 -2.93
N LEU A 390 15.89 6.62 -3.24
CA LEU A 390 15.93 7.19 -4.58
C LEU A 390 16.89 8.37 -4.58
N LEU A 391 17.91 8.29 -5.42
CA LEU A 391 18.89 9.35 -5.62
C LEU A 391 18.83 9.85 -7.06
N GLN A 392 18.59 11.13 -7.25
CA GLN A 392 18.71 11.79 -8.54
C GLN A 392 20.01 12.60 -8.58
N VAL A 393 20.71 12.50 -9.71
CA VAL A 393 21.96 13.21 -9.98
C VAL A 393 21.74 14.24 -11.10
N GLY A 394 21.97 15.50 -10.79
CA GLY A 394 21.88 16.63 -11.70
C GLY A 394 23.22 17.33 -11.90
N LEU A 395 23.60 17.63 -13.14
CA LEU A 395 24.69 18.55 -13.45
C LEU A 395 24.12 19.75 -14.20
N ARG A 396 23.93 20.86 -13.49
CA ARG A 396 23.39 22.11 -14.06
C ARG A 396 24.18 23.30 -13.56
N GLY A 397 24.44 24.26 -14.45
CA GLY A 397 25.11 25.51 -14.07
C GLY A 397 26.49 25.32 -13.41
N ARG A 398 27.26 24.29 -13.82
CA ARG A 398 28.58 23.92 -13.22
C ARG A 398 28.50 23.45 -11.76
N THR A 399 27.30 23.13 -11.29
CA THR A 399 27.04 22.57 -9.97
C THR A 399 26.58 21.13 -10.10
N LEU A 400 26.96 20.32 -9.13
CA LEU A 400 26.35 19.02 -8.88
C LEU A 400 25.18 19.19 -7.93
N SER A 401 24.00 18.77 -8.36
CA SER A 401 22.78 18.71 -7.56
C SER A 401 22.43 17.25 -7.28
N LEU A 402 22.29 16.91 -6.01
CA LEU A 402 21.87 15.60 -5.55
C LEU A 402 20.54 15.73 -4.80
N VAL A 403 19.54 15.02 -5.28
CA VAL A 403 18.22 14.94 -4.64
C VAL A 403 18.05 13.54 -4.08
N PHE A 404 17.74 13.45 -2.79
CA PHE A 404 17.59 12.19 -2.07
C PHE A 404 16.19 12.07 -1.48
N ALA A 405 15.60 10.88 -1.62
CA ALA A 405 14.36 10.48 -0.98
C ALA A 405 14.51 9.04 -0.44
N ALA A 406 13.97 8.76 0.74
CA ALA A 406 13.87 7.40 1.27
C ALA A 406 12.43 7.10 1.68
N CYS A 407 11.89 6.03 1.10
CA CYS A 407 10.56 5.51 1.31
C CYS A 407 10.61 4.19 2.08
N ALA A 408 9.67 4.00 3.00
CA ALA A 408 9.49 2.78 3.75
C ALA A 408 8.16 2.10 3.41
N LEU A 409 8.24 0.82 3.06
CA LEU A 409 7.07 -0.03 2.91
C LEU A 409 7.03 -1.04 4.05
N THR A 410 6.02 -0.92 4.89
CA THR A 410 5.84 -1.74 6.09
C THR A 410 5.10 -3.05 5.79
N ARG A 411 4.90 -3.87 6.84
CA ARG A 411 4.25 -5.17 6.73
C ARG A 411 2.81 -5.07 6.28
N THR A 412 2.33 -6.14 5.64
CA THR A 412 0.91 -6.34 5.38
C THR A 412 0.13 -6.55 6.69
N PRO A 413 -1.20 -6.33 6.71
CA PRO A 413 -1.99 -6.48 7.92
C PRO A 413 -1.98 -7.92 8.44
N ASP A 414 -1.99 -8.08 9.77
CA ASP A 414 -1.88 -9.41 10.41
C ASP A 414 -2.94 -10.40 9.94
N HIS A 415 -4.15 -9.92 9.63
CA HIS A 415 -5.23 -10.79 9.17
C HIS A 415 -5.00 -11.39 7.77
N PHE A 416 -4.04 -10.88 6.99
CA PHE A 416 -3.58 -11.52 5.74
C PHE A 416 -2.56 -12.64 6.03
N ARG A 417 -1.87 -12.56 7.17
CA ARG A 417 -0.86 -13.52 7.64
C ARG A 417 -1.46 -14.69 8.43
N LYS A 418 -2.59 -14.48 9.11
CA LYS A 418 -3.25 -15.47 9.98
C LYS A 418 -3.52 -16.84 9.32
N GLY A 419 -3.63 -16.89 7.99
CA GLY A 419 -3.75 -18.18 7.29
C GLY A 419 -2.48 -19.05 7.39
N GLY A 420 -1.31 -18.44 7.59
CA GLY A 420 -0.01 -19.11 7.71
C GLY A 420 0.51 -19.28 9.14
N GLU A 421 -0.02 -18.52 10.10
CA GLU A 421 0.39 -18.62 11.49
C GLU A 421 -0.27 -19.82 12.18
N TYR A 422 0.51 -20.90 12.29
CA TYR A 422 0.36 -22.07 13.17
C TYR A 422 -1.01 -22.79 13.17
N GLY A 423 -1.03 -23.99 12.58
CA GLY A 423 -2.09 -24.99 12.80
C GLY A 423 -3.33 -24.89 11.90
N GLN A 424 -3.42 -23.86 11.04
CA GLN A 424 -4.50 -23.72 10.05
C GLN A 424 -4.14 -24.26 8.65
N SER A 425 -3.05 -25.00 8.51
CA SER A 425 -2.67 -25.68 7.27
C SER A 425 -2.87 -27.19 7.41
N GLY A 426 -3.58 -27.82 6.46
CA GLY A 426 -3.82 -29.27 6.43
C GLY A 426 -5.29 -29.71 6.50
N LYS A 427 -5.52 -31.03 6.59
CA LYS A 427 -6.87 -31.65 6.48
C LYS A 427 -7.83 -31.17 7.58
N ARG A 428 -7.34 -31.00 8.82
CA ARG A 428 -8.13 -30.50 9.96
C ARG A 428 -8.58 -29.05 9.76
N ALA A 429 -7.73 -28.22 9.17
CA ALA A 429 -8.09 -26.84 8.84
C ALA A 429 -9.13 -26.76 7.72
N VAL A 430 -9.09 -27.67 6.74
CA VAL A 430 -10.14 -27.78 5.71
C VAL A 430 -11.48 -28.17 6.35
N LEU A 431 -11.49 -29.14 7.26
CA LEU A 431 -12.70 -29.51 8.02
C LEU A 431 -13.18 -28.36 8.91
N SER A 432 -12.30 -27.69 9.63
CA SER A 432 -12.66 -26.54 10.46
C SER A 432 -13.19 -25.37 9.62
N ALA A 433 -12.60 -25.09 8.45
CA ALA A 433 -13.08 -24.08 7.51
C ALA A 433 -14.42 -24.45 6.86
N ALA A 434 -14.66 -25.74 6.63
CA ALA A 434 -15.93 -26.27 6.12
C ALA A 434 -17.07 -25.97 7.09
N PHE A 435 -16.89 -26.23 8.39
CA PHE A 435 -17.90 -25.90 9.40
C PHE A 435 -17.90 -24.40 9.77
N GLY A 436 -16.73 -23.76 9.75
CA GLY A 436 -16.59 -22.32 9.99
C GLY A 436 -17.16 -21.44 8.88
N SER A 437 -17.42 -21.97 7.68
CA SER A 437 -18.13 -21.20 6.65
C SER A 437 -19.61 -21.04 6.96
N LEU A 438 -20.21 -22.01 7.68
CA LEU A 438 -21.60 -21.94 8.14
C LEU A 438 -21.82 -20.76 9.10
N THR A 439 -20.86 -20.49 9.98
CA THR A 439 -20.95 -19.35 10.91
C THR A 439 -20.80 -18.00 10.19
N ARG A 440 -20.25 -17.99 8.97
CA ARG A 440 -20.12 -16.79 8.11
C ARG A 440 -21.31 -16.60 7.17
N LEU A 441 -22.20 -17.58 7.06
CA LEU A 441 -23.37 -17.55 6.19
C LEU A 441 -24.30 -16.34 6.47
N PRO A 442 -24.61 -15.97 7.73
CA PRO A 442 -25.36 -14.75 8.03
C PRO A 442 -24.78 -13.50 7.34
N ARG A 443 -23.46 -13.35 7.39
CA ARG A 443 -22.73 -12.22 6.80
C ARG A 443 -22.73 -12.25 5.27
N GLU A 444 -22.77 -13.42 4.65
CA GLU A 444 -22.90 -13.52 3.18
C GLU A 444 -24.30 -13.15 2.71
N VAL A 445 -25.35 -13.44 3.49
CA VAL A 445 -26.72 -12.98 3.22
C VAL A 445 -26.83 -11.46 3.34
N THR A 446 -26.20 -10.83 4.34
CA THR A 446 -26.22 -9.36 4.46
C THR A 446 -25.47 -8.66 3.33
N ARG A 447 -24.49 -9.33 2.73
CA ARG A 447 -23.70 -8.83 1.59
C ARG A 447 -24.23 -9.26 0.23
N LEU A 448 -25.36 -9.95 0.17
CA LEU A 448 -25.96 -10.43 -1.06
C LEU A 448 -26.12 -9.33 -2.12
N PRO A 449 -26.52 -8.07 -1.81
CA PRO A 449 -26.63 -6.99 -2.80
C PRO A 449 -25.33 -6.67 -3.55
N ARG A 450 -24.17 -6.98 -2.97
CA ARG A 450 -22.87 -6.78 -3.64
C ARG A 450 -22.69 -7.66 -4.87
N ILE A 451 -23.51 -8.69 -5.07
CA ILE A 451 -23.47 -9.50 -6.29
C ILE A 451 -23.77 -8.68 -7.55
N VAL A 452 -24.46 -7.55 -7.44
CA VAL A 452 -24.81 -6.68 -8.57
C VAL A 452 -23.58 -6.06 -9.23
N SER A 453 -22.49 -5.83 -8.49
CA SER A 453 -21.24 -5.30 -9.08
C SER A 453 -20.44 -6.36 -9.84
N TYR A 454 -20.64 -7.64 -9.56
CA TYR A 454 -19.92 -8.74 -10.20
C TYR A 454 -20.10 -8.82 -11.73
N PRO A 455 -21.33 -8.80 -12.29
CA PRO A 455 -21.50 -8.78 -13.75
C PRO A 455 -20.88 -7.54 -14.40
N TRP A 456 -20.91 -6.39 -13.71
CA TRP A 456 -20.23 -5.18 -14.16
C TRP A 456 -18.70 -5.37 -14.27
N HIS A 457 -18.06 -5.96 -13.25
CA HIS A 457 -16.64 -6.29 -13.31
C HIS A 457 -16.32 -7.30 -14.42
N LEU A 458 -17.18 -8.30 -14.63
CA LEU A 458 -17.02 -9.30 -15.68
C LEU A 458 -17.15 -8.66 -17.08
N ALA A 459 -18.14 -7.79 -17.29
CA ALA A 459 -18.31 -7.03 -18.51
C ALA A 459 -17.09 -6.15 -18.80
N ARG A 460 -16.58 -5.44 -17.79
CA ARG A 460 -15.32 -4.66 -17.93
C ARG A 460 -14.13 -5.53 -18.29
N ARG A 461 -14.01 -6.73 -17.72
CA ARG A 461 -12.94 -7.68 -18.07
C ARG A 461 -13.00 -8.08 -19.55
N LEU A 462 -14.19 -8.24 -20.12
CA LEU A 462 -14.36 -8.53 -21.55
C LEU A 462 -13.95 -7.33 -22.43
N VAL A 463 -14.34 -6.11 -22.04
CA VAL A 463 -13.92 -4.87 -22.73
C VAL A 463 -12.40 -4.65 -22.67
N THR A 464 -11.78 -5.07 -21.56
CA THR A 464 -10.34 -4.94 -21.28
C THR A 464 -9.50 -6.02 -21.99
N ARG A 465 -10.08 -6.82 -22.90
CA ARG A 465 -9.31 -7.76 -23.75
C ARG A 465 -8.52 -7.06 -24.86
N ARG A 466 -8.76 -5.77 -25.08
CA ARG A 466 -8.07 -4.96 -26.09
C ARG A 466 -6.57 -4.79 -25.76
N PRO A 467 -5.72 -4.52 -26.76
CA PRO A 467 -4.32 -4.14 -26.55
C PRO A 467 -4.20 -2.92 -25.63
N ASP A 468 -3.02 -2.73 -25.02
CA ASP A 468 -2.77 -1.73 -23.98
C ASP A 468 -3.20 -0.31 -24.42
N PRO A 469 -4.32 0.23 -23.90
CA PRO A 469 -4.79 1.55 -24.30
C PRO A 469 -3.96 2.67 -23.66
N THR A 470 -3.05 2.36 -22.73
CA THR A 470 -2.09 3.34 -22.21
C THR A 470 -1.01 3.70 -23.22
N LEU A 471 -0.89 2.97 -24.34
CA LEU A 471 0.03 3.33 -25.43
C LEU A 471 -0.61 4.25 -26.47
N THR A 472 -1.94 4.33 -26.51
CA THR A 472 -2.68 5.20 -27.44
C THR A 472 -3.14 6.48 -26.74
N PRO A 473 -2.71 7.67 -27.20
CA PRO A 473 -3.12 8.93 -26.58
C PRO A 473 -4.64 9.10 -26.70
N THR A 474 -5.28 9.38 -25.58
CA THR A 474 -6.74 9.62 -25.51
C THR A 474 -6.96 10.90 -24.73
N ARG A 475 -7.73 11.84 -25.28
CA ARG A 475 -7.98 13.14 -24.67
C ARG A 475 -8.64 12.99 -23.29
N ASN A 476 -8.19 13.80 -22.32
CA ASN A 476 -8.71 13.87 -20.94
C ASN A 476 -8.65 12.55 -20.15
N VAL A 477 -7.76 11.62 -20.52
CA VAL A 477 -7.58 10.37 -19.79
C VAL A 477 -6.17 10.31 -19.23
N SER A 478 -6.08 10.41 -17.91
CA SER A 478 -4.84 10.20 -17.17
C SER A 478 -4.44 8.72 -17.15
N ILE A 479 -3.20 8.43 -17.53
CA ILE A 479 -2.59 7.10 -17.49
C ILE A 479 -1.73 6.87 -16.23
N ALA A 480 -1.47 7.90 -15.43
CA ALA A 480 -0.67 7.81 -14.22
C ALA A 480 -1.12 6.70 -13.26
N SER A 481 -0.15 6.09 -12.58
CA SER A 481 -0.44 5.24 -11.44
C SER A 481 -1.04 6.08 -10.33
N ARG A 482 -2.14 5.60 -9.74
CA ARG A 482 -2.82 6.29 -8.61
C ARG A 482 -2.55 5.62 -7.27
N LEU A 483 -2.22 4.34 -7.30
CA LEU A 483 -2.33 3.45 -6.15
C LEU A 483 -1.41 2.25 -6.36
N SER A 484 -0.66 1.90 -5.31
CA SER A 484 -0.10 0.57 -5.15
C SER A 484 -0.94 -0.23 -4.16
N ILE A 485 -1.39 -1.41 -4.57
CA ILE A 485 -2.25 -2.26 -3.73
C ILE A 485 -1.55 -2.73 -2.45
N ARG A 486 -0.21 -2.79 -2.46
CA ARG A 486 0.59 -3.17 -1.29
C ARG A 486 0.69 -1.99 -0.32
N GLU A 487 0.98 -0.81 -0.84
CA GLU A 487 1.10 0.43 -0.06
C GLU A 487 -0.19 0.78 0.66
N GLU A 488 -1.33 0.72 -0.03
CA GLU A 488 -2.66 0.98 0.55
C GLU A 488 -3.05 0.07 1.72
N LYS A 489 -2.49 -1.14 1.75
CA LYS A 489 -2.74 -2.11 2.82
C LYS A 489 -1.56 -2.23 3.78
N ALA A 490 -0.46 -1.54 3.53
CA ALA A 490 0.67 -1.53 4.45
C ALA A 490 0.22 -0.92 5.80
N GLN A 491 0.81 -1.38 6.90
CA GLN A 491 0.53 -0.79 8.19
C GLN A 491 1.09 0.65 8.22
N GLU A 492 0.32 1.60 8.75
CA GLU A 492 0.80 2.97 8.93
C GLU A 492 2.14 3.00 9.68
N TRP A 493 3.09 3.82 9.23
CA TRP A 493 4.43 3.90 9.83
C TRP A 493 4.36 4.05 11.34
N ASN A 494 3.46 4.90 11.85
CA ASN A 494 3.28 5.17 13.30
C ASN A 494 2.96 3.94 14.17
N LYS A 495 2.44 2.86 13.59
CA LYS A 495 2.05 1.65 14.34
C LYS A 495 3.19 0.62 14.45
N VAL A 496 4.26 0.76 13.68
CA VAL A 496 5.27 -0.30 13.50
C VAL A 496 6.59 0.03 14.21
N GLN A 497 6.63 -0.04 15.54
CA GLN A 497 7.76 0.48 16.32
C GLN A 497 9.10 -0.22 16.10
N LEU A 498 9.14 -1.56 16.10
CA LEU A 498 10.40 -2.31 15.98
C LEU A 498 10.92 -2.34 14.54
N ASP A 499 10.03 -2.51 13.54
CA ASP A 499 10.46 -2.54 12.14
C ASP A 499 11.00 -1.18 11.67
N LYS A 500 10.61 -0.06 12.32
CA LYS A 500 11.19 1.26 12.06
C LYS A 500 12.70 1.27 12.24
N ILE A 501 13.20 0.65 13.32
CA ILE A 501 14.64 0.67 13.63
C ILE A 501 15.42 -0.02 12.51
N LEU A 502 14.91 -1.15 12.03
CA LEU A 502 15.51 -1.90 10.92
C LEU A 502 15.49 -1.08 9.62
N LEU A 503 14.33 -0.56 9.24
CA LEU A 503 14.17 0.20 7.99
C LEU A 503 15.00 1.49 7.99
N LEU A 504 15.03 2.22 9.10
CA LEU A 504 15.86 3.42 9.25
C LEU A 504 17.35 3.07 9.19
N GLY A 505 17.77 1.96 9.80
CA GLY A 505 19.14 1.46 9.69
C GLY A 505 19.55 1.18 8.25
N HIS A 506 18.70 0.47 7.48
CA HIS A 506 18.94 0.19 6.06
C HIS A 506 19.07 1.47 5.23
N MET A 507 18.15 2.43 5.43
CA MET A 507 18.19 3.73 4.76
C MET A 507 19.49 4.50 5.07
N LYS A 508 19.90 4.53 6.34
CA LYS A 508 21.11 5.22 6.77
C LYS A 508 22.38 4.58 6.24
N ASN A 509 22.44 3.25 6.21
CA ASN A 509 23.58 2.53 5.63
C ASN A 509 23.75 2.87 4.14
N ILE A 510 22.65 2.90 3.38
CA ILE A 510 22.68 3.27 1.97
C ILE A 510 23.05 4.75 1.79
N GLU A 511 22.45 5.66 2.57
CA GLU A 511 22.76 7.10 2.52
C GLU A 511 24.25 7.35 2.73
N ARG A 512 24.84 6.72 3.76
CA ARG A 512 26.26 6.83 4.08
C ARG A 512 27.15 6.27 2.96
N ARG A 513 26.75 5.12 2.39
CA ARG A 513 27.47 4.50 1.27
C ARG A 513 27.45 5.38 0.02
N LEU A 514 26.29 5.95 -0.33
CA LEU A 514 26.13 6.83 -1.48
C LEU A 514 26.92 8.13 -1.32
N LEU A 515 26.89 8.76 -0.14
CA LEU A 515 27.68 9.95 0.15
C LEU A 515 29.18 9.67 0.03
N LYS A 516 29.68 8.58 0.64
CA LYS A 516 31.10 8.23 0.58
C LYS A 516 31.55 7.90 -0.84
N ALA A 517 30.77 7.11 -1.57
CA ALA A 517 31.07 6.78 -2.97
C ALA A 517 31.05 8.03 -3.88
N THR A 518 30.18 9.00 -3.59
CA THR A 518 30.18 10.29 -4.29
C THR A 518 31.46 11.08 -4.00
N SER A 519 31.89 11.16 -2.74
CA SER A 519 33.15 11.83 -2.34
C SER A 519 34.35 11.20 -3.05
N ASP A 520 34.46 9.87 -3.02
CA ASP A 520 35.57 9.14 -3.66
C ASP A 520 35.57 9.35 -5.19
N PHE A 521 34.40 9.36 -5.83
CA PHE A 521 34.28 9.63 -7.26
C PHE A 521 34.70 11.07 -7.61
N LEU A 522 34.22 12.07 -6.87
CA LEU A 522 34.56 13.47 -7.09
C LEU A 522 36.07 13.71 -6.93
N CYS A 523 36.68 13.13 -5.90
CA CYS A 523 38.11 13.16 -5.66
C CYS A 523 38.89 12.55 -6.85
N SER A 524 38.46 11.39 -7.34
CA SER A 524 39.08 10.73 -8.50
C SER A 524 39.02 11.53 -9.80
N ARG A 525 38.06 12.46 -9.90
CA ARG A 525 37.89 13.37 -11.05
C ARG A 525 38.56 14.73 -10.83
N GLY A 526 39.30 14.90 -9.74
CA GLY A 526 40.03 16.13 -9.43
C GLY A 526 39.11 17.29 -9.09
N VAL A 527 38.00 17.03 -8.41
CA VAL A 527 37.10 18.04 -7.83
C VAL A 527 37.44 18.24 -6.36
N ASP A 528 37.38 19.47 -5.88
CA ASP A 528 37.51 19.79 -4.46
C ASP A 528 36.30 19.25 -3.67
N ILE A 529 36.57 18.40 -2.69
CA ILE A 529 35.54 17.70 -1.89
C ILE A 529 35.28 18.36 -0.55
N SER A 530 36.02 19.41 -0.17
CA SER A 530 35.95 19.99 1.19
C SER A 530 34.53 20.43 1.56
N GLU A 531 33.88 21.20 0.67
CA GLU A 531 32.47 21.62 0.86
C GLU A 531 31.50 20.41 0.86
N PHE A 532 31.77 19.40 0.03
CA PHE A 532 30.92 18.22 -0.07
C PHE A 532 30.98 17.38 1.21
N ASP A 533 32.17 17.09 1.73
CA ASP A 533 32.39 16.26 2.92
C ASP A 533 31.83 16.94 4.18
N ASP A 534 31.95 18.27 4.30
CA ASP A 534 31.36 19.04 5.40
C ASP A 534 29.83 18.90 5.40
N ARG A 535 29.19 19.12 4.26
CA ARG A 535 27.73 18.98 4.11
C ARG A 535 27.28 17.53 4.28
N ALA A 536 28.03 16.56 3.76
CA ALA A 536 27.75 15.14 3.94
C ALA A 536 27.78 14.75 5.43
N THR A 537 28.76 15.26 6.18
CA THR A 537 28.87 15.06 7.64
C THR A 537 27.68 15.68 8.37
N GLN A 538 27.25 16.89 7.97
CA GLN A 538 26.06 17.52 8.52
C GLN A 538 24.78 16.71 8.25
N ILE A 539 24.60 16.16 7.05
CA ILE A 539 23.45 15.31 6.69
C ILE A 539 23.42 14.02 7.54
N ILE A 540 24.58 13.37 7.69
CA ILE A 540 24.70 12.15 8.50
C ILE A 540 24.34 12.44 9.96
N ASN A 541 24.79 13.56 10.52
CA ASN A 541 24.56 13.94 11.91
C ASN A 541 23.14 14.47 12.18
N SER A 542 22.56 15.24 11.25
CA SER A 542 21.22 15.85 11.39
C SER A 542 20.08 14.86 11.22
N GLY A 543 20.35 13.65 10.70
CA GLY A 543 19.36 12.59 10.50
C GLY A 543 18.52 12.23 11.73
N ILE A 544 18.97 12.50 12.95
CA ILE A 544 18.23 12.17 14.17
C ILE A 544 17.00 13.08 14.39
N LEU A 545 17.00 14.31 13.85
CA LEU A 545 15.93 15.29 14.09
C LEU A 545 14.77 15.20 13.07
N ASN A 546 15.02 14.72 11.85
CA ASN A 546 14.01 14.63 10.78
C ASN A 546 13.38 13.23 10.60
N LEU A 547 13.90 12.19 11.26
CA LEU A 547 13.41 10.80 11.11
C LEU A 547 12.37 10.39 12.17
N GLY A 548 11.99 11.32 13.05
CA GLY A 548 11.32 11.04 14.30
C GLY A 548 10.02 11.81 14.51
N GLY A 549 9.07 11.70 13.58
CA GLY A 549 7.72 12.22 13.78
C GLY A 549 7.63 13.74 13.86
N GLN A 550 6.41 14.23 13.77
CA GLN A 550 6.08 15.65 13.68
C GLN A 550 6.35 16.35 15.02
N ASN A 551 7.62 16.65 15.28
CA ASN A 551 8.03 17.46 16.41
C ASN A 551 8.01 18.93 16.00
N HIS A 552 6.88 19.59 16.29
CA HIS A 552 6.68 21.04 16.24
C HIS A 552 7.52 21.82 17.27
N ASN A 553 8.64 21.26 17.74
CA ASN A 553 9.46 21.88 18.78
C ASN A 553 10.80 22.29 18.17
N SER A 554 10.94 23.60 18.01
CA SER A 554 12.16 24.34 17.70
C SER A 554 13.27 24.01 18.72
N ASN A 555 13.94 22.88 18.54
CA ASN A 555 15.08 22.53 19.37
C ASN A 555 16.35 23.11 18.74
N VAL A 556 16.84 24.21 19.32
CA VAL A 556 18.20 24.71 19.07
C VAL A 556 19.10 24.14 20.18
N VAL A 557 20.23 23.55 19.80
CA VAL A 557 21.25 23.05 20.74
C VAL A 557 22.51 23.89 20.55
N GLY A 558 22.83 24.68 21.57
CA GLY A 558 24.00 25.55 21.65
C GLY A 558 23.90 26.39 22.92
N ASP A 559 25.03 26.60 23.60
CA ASP A 559 25.06 27.43 24.81
C ASP A 559 24.76 28.90 24.40
N GLY A 560 23.61 29.43 24.81
CA GLY A 560 23.15 30.78 24.44
C GLY A 560 22.07 30.90 23.34
N ALA A 561 21.47 29.79 22.88
CA ALA A 561 20.38 29.86 21.91
C ALA A 561 19.02 30.23 22.55
N HIS A 562 18.39 31.30 22.08
CA HIS A 562 17.04 31.71 22.46
C HIS A 562 16.04 31.53 21.31
N VAL A 563 14.83 31.05 21.62
CA VAL A 563 13.70 30.97 20.68
C VAL A 563 12.77 32.14 20.96
N GLU A 564 12.73 33.11 20.04
CA GLU A 564 11.74 34.20 20.07
C GLU A 564 10.47 33.74 19.35
N ASN A 565 9.45 33.35 20.12
CA ASN A 565 8.12 33.12 19.58
C ASN A 565 7.43 34.47 19.38
N HIS A 566 7.50 35.03 18.17
CA HIS A 566 6.63 36.14 17.78
C HIS A 566 5.19 35.63 17.61
N ALA A 567 4.42 35.65 18.69
CA ALA A 567 2.96 35.66 18.58
C ALA A 567 2.55 37.01 17.99
N PRO A 568 1.75 37.05 16.90
CA PRO A 568 1.28 38.32 16.34
C PRO A 568 0.36 39.01 17.35
N GLN A 569 0.82 40.14 17.90
CA GLN A 569 0.00 41.04 18.72
C GLN A 569 -1.16 41.56 17.87
N GLN A 570 -2.40 41.23 18.28
CA GLN A 570 -3.61 41.91 17.81
C GLN A 570 -3.51 43.39 18.18
N ASN A 571 -3.27 44.22 17.17
CA ASN A 571 -3.18 45.66 17.29
C ASN A 571 -4.60 46.24 17.42
N ASN A 572 -5.12 46.33 18.65
CA ASN A 572 -6.35 47.08 18.94
C ASN A 572 -6.04 48.59 18.89
N GLY A 573 -6.30 49.21 17.75
CA GLY A 573 -6.22 50.66 17.59
C GLY A 573 -7.27 51.41 18.44
N PRO A 574 -6.98 52.63 18.94
CA PRO A 574 -7.91 53.37 19.78
C PRO A 574 -9.11 53.90 18.97
N ARG A 575 -10.32 53.70 19.50
CA ARG A 575 -11.55 54.37 19.04
C ARG A 575 -11.44 55.88 19.28
N GLN A 576 -11.30 56.66 18.21
CA GLN A 576 -11.57 58.11 18.25
C GLN A 576 -13.08 58.33 18.27
N ASN A 577 -13.58 58.81 19.41
CA ASN A 577 -14.86 59.49 19.49
C ASN A 577 -14.71 60.92 18.97
N GLY A 578 -15.54 61.30 18.02
CA GLY A 578 -15.66 62.68 17.52
C GLY A 578 -17.03 62.88 16.87
N ASN A 579 -17.98 63.38 17.66
CA ASN A 579 -19.30 63.84 17.23
C ASN A 579 -19.17 65.02 16.23
N ALA A 580 -20.02 65.05 15.21
CA ALA A 580 -20.73 66.26 14.79
C ALA A 580 -21.95 65.90 13.91
N ALA A 581 -23.09 66.51 14.29
CA ALA A 581 -24.42 66.53 13.66
C ALA A 581 -25.34 65.32 13.89
#